data_AF-A0A957CF39-F1
#
_entry.id   AF-A0A957CF39-F1
#
_cell.length_a   1.000
_cell.length_b   1.000
_cell.length_c   1.000
_cell.angle_alpha   90.00
_cell.angle_beta   90.00
_cell.angle_gamma   90.00
#
_symmetry.space_group_name_H-M   'P 1'
#
loop_
_entity.id
_entity.type
_entity.pdbx_description
1 polymer ?
#
loop_
_entity_poly.entity_id
_entity_poly.type
_entity_poly.pdbx_seq_one_letter_code
_entity_poly.pdbx_strand_id
1 'polypeptide(L)' 'MRAKYDEVYRLLLAAYGEHRWRQHLPPVDELVCTILSQATSDTNRDKGFTGLRQRFPDWEAVMWAEEEE' A
#
# COMPACT_ATOMS: atom_id res chain seq x y z
N MET A 1 -0.50 31.32 -6.82
CA MET A 1 -0.35 29.89 -6.44
C MET A 1 -1.70 29.28 -6.06
N ARG A 2 -2.43 29.82 -5.07
CA ARG A 2 -3.72 29.28 -4.61
C ARG A 2 -4.74 28.99 -5.71
N ALA A 3 -5.00 29.96 -6.59
CA ALA A 3 -5.93 29.80 -7.71
C ALA A 3 -5.58 28.64 -8.67
N LYS A 4 -4.29 28.31 -8.83
CA LYS A 4 -3.87 27.17 -9.65
C LYS A 4 -4.18 25.83 -8.96
N TYR A 5 -3.99 25.76 -7.65
CA TYR A 5 -4.33 24.55 -6.87
C TYR A 5 -5.84 24.33 -6.80
N ASP A 6 -6.63 25.41 -6.67
CA ASP A 6 -8.09 25.32 -6.65
C ASP A 6 -8.66 24.80 -7.98
N GLU A 7 -8.06 25.23 -9.11
CA GLU A 7 -8.41 24.71 -10.44
C GLU A 7 -8.13 23.21 -10.55
N VAL A 8 -6.91 22.79 -10.20
CA VAL A 8 -6.51 21.38 -10.23
C VAL A 8 -7.40 20.53 -9.31
N TYR A 9 -7.66 21.01 -8.09
CA TYR A 9 -8.53 20.31 -7.14
C TYR A 9 -9.94 20.10 -7.71
N ARG A 10 -10.53 21.13 -8.33
CA ARG A 10 -11.86 21.02 -8.94
C ARG A 10 -11.90 20.01 -10.08
N LEU A 11 -10.87 20.01 -10.94
CA LEU A 11 -10.77 19.06 -12.04
C LEU A 11 -10.64 17.62 -11.53
N LEU A 12 -9.81 17.40 -10.50
CA LEU A 12 -9.68 16.08 -9.87
C LEU A 12 -10.98 15.63 -9.20
N LEU A 13 -11.67 16.53 -8.48
CA LEU A 13 -12.95 16.23 -7.84
C LEU A 13 -14.02 15.87 -8.88
N ALA A 14 -14.07 16.57 -10.01
CA ALA A 14 -15.02 16.27 -11.08
C ALA A 14 -14.72 14.91 -11.76
N ALA A 15 -13.45 14.55 -11.91
CA ALA A 15 -13.04 13.31 -12.58
C ALA A 15 -13.15 12.06 -11.68
N TYR A 16 -12.77 12.18 -10.40
CA TYR A 16 -12.63 11.04 -9.49
C TYR A 16 -13.65 11.03 -8.34
N GLY A 17 -14.41 12.11 -8.16
CA GLY A 17 -15.30 12.29 -7.02
C GLY A 17 -14.54 12.64 -5.73
N GLU A 18 -15.28 12.76 -4.64
CA GLU A 18 -14.70 13.03 -3.33
C GLU A 18 -13.92 11.81 -2.82
N HIS A 19 -12.69 12.04 -2.35
CA HIS A 19 -11.88 10.97 -1.79
C HIS A 19 -12.50 10.47 -0.48
N ARG A 20 -12.89 9.20 -0.44
CA ARG A 20 -13.42 8.55 0.76
C ARG A 20 -12.31 7.74 1.42
N TRP A 21 -11.84 8.21 2.57
CA TRP A 21 -10.90 7.47 3.40
C TRP A 21 -11.54 6.15 3.85
N ARG A 22 -10.89 5.04 3.53
CA ARG A 22 -11.29 3.71 3.96
C ARG A 22 -10.06 2.91 4.35
N GLN A 23 -10.24 2.03 5.33
CA GLN A 23 -9.20 1.05 5.66
C GLN A 23 -9.19 -0.02 4.57
N HIS A 24 -8.04 -0.18 3.91
CA HIS A 24 -7.84 -1.20 2.88
C HIS A 24 -7.33 -2.50 3.50
N LEU A 25 -6.29 -2.42 4.32
CA LEU A 25 -5.72 -3.54 5.07
C LEU A 25 -5.68 -3.24 6.59
N PRO A 26 -5.54 -4.27 7.45
CA PRO A 26 -5.11 -4.07 8.82
C PRO A 26 -3.84 -3.19 8.88
N PRO A 27 -3.60 -2.41 9.95
CA PRO A 27 -2.55 -1.39 9.94
C PRO A 27 -1.14 -1.94 9.66
N VAL A 28 -0.80 -3.12 10.20
CA VAL A 28 0.50 -3.76 9.97
C VAL A 28 0.60 -4.31 8.56
N ASP A 29 -0.48 -4.90 8.05
CA ASP A 29 -0.57 -5.39 6.67
C ASP A 29 -0.36 -4.25 5.66
N GLU A 30 -1.00 -3.10 5.88
CA GLU A 30 -0.82 -1.89 5.06
C GLU A 30 0.63 -1.40 5.09
N LEU A 31 1.27 -1.41 6.26
CA LEU A 31 2.67 -1.01 6.41
C LEU A 31 3.61 -1.96 5.64
N VAL A 32 3.44 -3.27 5.78
CA VAL A 32 4.26 -4.25 5.06
C VAL A 32 4.03 -4.13 3.54
N CYS A 33 2.78 -3.98 3.11
CA CYS A 33 2.44 -3.76 1.71
C CYS A 33 3.10 -2.48 1.16
N THR A 34 3.13 -1.41 1.96
CA THR A 34 3.81 -0.14 1.63
C THR A 34 5.32 -0.33 1.50
N ILE A 35 5.96 -1.04 2.41
CA ILE A 35 7.41 -1.35 2.35
C ILE A 35 7.71 -2.14 1.06
N LEU A 36 6.92 -3.17 0.77
CA LEU A 36 7.09 -3.98 -0.44
C LEU A 36 6.86 -3.19 -1.74
N SER A 37 6.10 -2.09 -1.70
CA SER A 37 5.88 -1.23 -2.89
C SER A 37 7.11 -0.41 -3.29
N GLN A 38 8.08 -0.28 -2.38
CA GLN A 38 9.29 0.49 -2.66
C GLN A 38 10.08 -0.17 -3.81
N ALA A 39 10.46 0.64 -4.80
CA ALA A 39 11.24 0.20 -5.98
C ALA A 39 10.62 -0.96 -6.81
N THR A 40 9.30 -1.20 -6.73
CA THR A 40 8.62 -2.25 -7.50
C THR A 40 7.26 -1.81 -8.05
N SER A 41 6.56 -2.72 -8.74
CA SER A 41 5.20 -2.49 -9.28
C SER A 41 4.12 -3.09 -8.38
N ASP A 42 2.88 -2.60 -8.48
CA ASP A 42 1.71 -3.14 -7.77
C ASP A 42 1.60 -4.67 -7.93
N THR A 43 1.75 -5.16 -9.16
CA THR A 43 1.72 -6.61 -9.46
C THR A 43 2.77 -7.39 -8.67
N ASN A 44 3.97 -6.86 -8.53
CA ASN A 44 5.06 -7.54 -7.82
C ASN A 44 4.89 -7.42 -6.30
N ARG A 45 4.46 -6.25 -5.81
CA ARG A 45 4.11 -6.03 -4.41
C ARG A 45 3.04 -7.02 -3.98
N ASP A 46 1.96 -7.17 -4.75
CA ASP A 46 0.83 -8.03 -4.41
C ASP A 46 1.23 -9.51 -4.38
N LYS A 47 2.09 -9.94 -5.33
CA LYS A 47 2.69 -11.28 -5.32
C LYS A 47 3.56 -11.51 -4.08
N GLY A 48 4.43 -10.55 -3.74
CA GLY A 48 5.30 -10.63 -2.56
C GLY A 48 4.49 -10.67 -1.25
N PHE A 49 3.52 -9.77 -1.09
CA PHE A 49 2.65 -9.71 0.08
C PHE A 49 1.86 -11.02 0.25
N THR A 50 1.26 -11.52 -0.83
CA THR A 50 0.53 -12.79 -0.81
C THR A 50 1.45 -13.96 -0.45
N GLY A 51 2.66 -14.00 -1.00
CA GLY A 51 3.66 -15.03 -0.68
C GLY A 51 4.05 -15.02 0.80
N LEU A 52 4.28 -13.84 1.40
CA LEU A 52 4.57 -13.71 2.82
C LEU A 52 3.41 -14.23 3.69
N ARG A 53 2.17 -13.82 3.40
CA ARG A 53 0.99 -14.25 4.17
C ARG A 53 0.68 -15.74 4.01
N GLN A 54 1.10 -16.37 2.92
CA GLN A 54 0.98 -17.81 2.72
C GLN A 54 2.06 -18.59 3.47
N ARG A 55 3.29 -18.07 3.53
CA ARG A 55 4.42 -18.75 4.17
C ARG A 55 4.45 -18.55 5.70
N PHE A 56 4.05 -17.38 6.18
CA PHE A 56 4.12 -17.01 7.59
C PHE A 56 2.71 -16.78 8.18
N PRO A 57 2.33 -17.49 9.27
CA PRO A 57 0.99 -17.39 9.84
C PRO A 57 0.68 -15.98 10.37
N ASP A 58 1.69 -15.29 10.90
CA ASP A 58 1.62 -13.91 11.40
C ASP A 58 2.94 -13.16 11.13
N TRP A 59 2.97 -11.87 11.47
CA TRP A 59 4.15 -11.01 11.28
C TRP A 59 5.27 -11.29 12.29
N GLU A 60 4.96 -11.93 13.42
CA GLU A 60 5.98 -12.32 14.39
C GLU A 60 6.81 -13.49 13.84
N ALA A 61 6.17 -14.44 13.16
CA ALA A 61 6.86 -15.51 12.44
C ALA A 61 7.77 -14.98 11.31
N VAL A 62 7.44 -13.83 10.70
CA VAL A 62 8.33 -13.15 9.74
C VAL A 62 9.54 -12.55 10.45
N MET A 63 9.35 -11.92 11.62
CA MET A 63 10.43 -11.33 12.41
C MET A 63 11.46 -12.39 12.86
N TRP A 64 11.00 -13.61 13.17
CA TRP A 64 11.86 -14.72 13.58
C TRP A 64 12.32 -15.62 12.43
N ALA A 65 11.93 -15.30 11.19
CA ALA A 65 12.36 -16.06 10.03
C ALA A 65 13.87 -15.92 9.83
N GLU A 66 14.54 -17.00 9.44
CA GLU A 66 15.92 -16.91 9.01
C GLU A 66 16.00 -16.10 7.71
N GLU A 67 16.96 -15.19 7.66
CA GLU A 67 17.29 -14.42 6.47
C GLU A 67 18.14 -15.32 5.57
N GLU A 68 17.50 -16.25 4.85
CA GLU A 68 18.16 -17.00 3.78
C GLU A 68 17.98 -16.29 2.43
N GLU A 69 19.09 -16.12 1.72
CA GLU A 69 19.25 -15.40 0.44
C GLU A 69 18.56 -16.09 -0.76
#